data_AF-A0A2C5YZJ6-F1
#
_entry.id   AF-A0A2C5YZJ6-F1
#
_cell.length_a   1.000
_cell.length_b   1.000
_cell.length_c   1.000
_cell.angle_alpha   90.00
_cell.angle_beta   90.00
_cell.angle_gamma   90.00
#
_symmetry.space_group_name_H-M   'P 1'
#
loop_
_entity.id
_entity.type
_entity.pdbx_description
1 polymer ?
#
loop_
_entity_poly.entity_id
_entity_poly.type
_entity_poly.pdbx_seq_one_letter_code
_entity_poly.pdbx_strand_id
1 'polypeptide(L)'
;MVSGHSAITAATGDAGGKGAALGINDQTPRDDRSRNVGQQDSTRFRGNSAATFGETLEAGANSAEQGTQAMMAMTGTTQLPQVNPGGTLTMTLHQVNGDGAGPYTCMINADGTGKDWQNTQVTQNVAGNQKGRNNKGSLTDNTLAAQVPATQQCTGQMAGQTGASSPSR
;
A
#
# COMPACT_ATOMS: atom_id res chain seq x y z
N MET A 1 4.74 -15.11 8.58
CA MET A 1 5.02 -15.77 7.29
C MET A 1 5.07 -14.70 6.20
N VAL A 2 5.96 -14.84 5.21
CA VAL A 2 6.25 -13.82 4.19
C VAL A 2 4.99 -13.50 3.40
N SER A 3 4.59 -12.23 3.33
CA SER A 3 3.41 -11.79 2.58
C SER A 3 3.82 -11.29 1.21
N GLY A 4 4.45 -12.18 0.44
CA GLY A 4 4.94 -11.93 -0.90
C GLY A 4 5.96 -10.80 -1.06
N HIS A 5 6.52 -10.70 -2.26
CA HIS A 5 7.41 -9.60 -2.66
C HIS A 5 6.67 -8.75 -3.69
N SER A 6 6.04 -7.69 -3.20
CA SER A 6 5.27 -6.75 -4.00
C SER A 6 5.31 -5.36 -3.38
N ALA A 7 5.19 -4.34 -4.23
CA ALA A 7 5.18 -2.94 -3.84
C ALA A 7 3.96 -2.22 -4.44
N ILE A 8 3.23 -1.44 -3.64
CA ILE A 8 2.18 -0.55 -4.17
C ILE A 8 2.86 0.74 -4.63
N THR A 9 3.08 0.86 -5.93
CA THR A 9 3.84 1.97 -6.54
C THR A 9 2.96 3.16 -6.89
N ALA A 10 1.66 2.94 -7.02
CA ALA A 10 0.68 4.01 -7.20
C ALA A 10 -0.65 3.64 -6.53
N ALA A 11 -1.37 4.67 -6.10
CA ALA A 11 -2.73 4.59 -5.58
C ALA A 11 -3.50 5.83 -6.04
N THR A 12 -4.78 5.64 -6.36
CA THR A 12 -5.70 6.71 -6.79
C THR A 12 -7.08 6.38 -6.25
N GLY A 13 -7.71 7.37 -5.62
CA GLY A 13 -9.08 7.23 -5.16
C GLY A 13 -10.07 7.67 -6.25
N ASP A 14 -11.32 7.25 -6.12
CA ASP A 14 -12.39 7.59 -7.08
C ASP A 14 -12.72 9.10 -7.12
N ALA A 15 -12.41 9.85 -6.06
CA ALA A 15 -12.47 11.30 -6.03
C ALA A 15 -11.14 11.98 -6.44
N GLY A 16 -10.15 11.21 -6.91
CA GLY A 16 -8.86 11.69 -7.38
C GLY A 16 -7.74 11.55 -6.34
N GLY A 17 -6.74 12.44 -6.44
CA GLY A 17 -5.50 12.35 -5.67
C GLY A 17 -4.59 11.22 -6.13
N LYS A 18 -3.33 11.26 -5.71
CA LYS A 18 -2.32 10.24 -6.03
C LYS A 18 -1.51 9.91 -4.78
N GLY A 19 -1.01 8.69 -4.72
CA GLY A 19 -0.05 8.31 -3.70
C GLY A 19 0.65 7.00 -4.03
N ALA A 20 1.45 6.51 -3.11
CA ALA A 20 2.12 5.20 -3.14
C ALA A 20 2.17 4.63 -1.71
N ALA A 21 2.65 3.39 -1.55
CA ALA A 21 2.87 2.84 -0.22
C ALA A 21 3.96 3.63 0.55
N LEU A 22 3.86 3.60 1.88
CA LEU A 22 4.83 4.26 2.76
C LEU A 22 6.19 3.55 2.71
N GLY A 23 7.24 4.34 2.53
CA GLY A 23 8.62 3.85 2.43
C GLY A 23 9.01 3.37 1.03
N ILE A 24 8.14 3.54 0.02
CA ILE A 24 8.50 3.34 -1.39
C ILE A 24 9.54 4.37 -1.82
N ASN A 25 10.47 3.91 -2.65
CA ASN A 25 11.56 4.68 -3.24
C ASN A 25 11.52 4.48 -4.76
N ASP A 26 11.27 5.57 -5.50
CA ASP A 26 11.16 5.56 -6.97
C ASP A 26 12.47 5.22 -7.68
N GLN A 27 13.61 5.31 -6.97
CA GLN A 27 14.92 4.91 -7.48
C GLN A 27 15.19 3.41 -7.33
N THR A 28 14.34 2.66 -6.62
CA THR A 28 14.49 1.20 -6.47
C THR A 28 14.22 0.51 -7.81
N PRO A 29 15.21 -0.21 -8.40
CA PRO A 29 15.00 -0.91 -9.66
C PRO A 29 13.90 -1.97 -9.54
N ARG A 30 12.87 -1.89 -10.39
CA ARG A 30 11.71 -2.80 -10.38
C ARG A 30 11.81 -3.95 -11.39
N ASP A 31 12.95 -4.09 -12.03
CA ASP A 31 13.29 -5.15 -12.97
C ASP A 31 14.20 -6.22 -12.35
N ASP A 32 14.61 -6.06 -11.08
CA ASP A 32 15.42 -7.02 -10.33
C ASP A 32 14.59 -7.74 -9.24
N ARG A 33 14.78 -9.06 -9.16
CA ARG A 33 14.21 -9.96 -8.16
C ARG A 33 15.04 -10.05 -6.88
N SER A 34 16.24 -9.47 -6.86
CA SER A 34 17.17 -9.58 -5.75
C SER A 34 16.70 -8.74 -4.55
N ARG A 35 16.82 -9.34 -3.36
CA ARG A 35 16.37 -8.72 -2.12
C ARG A 35 17.07 -7.38 -1.82
N ASN A 36 18.33 -7.26 -2.24
CA ASN A 36 19.16 -6.11 -1.93
C ASN A 36 19.07 -4.99 -2.98
N VAL A 37 18.32 -5.19 -4.06
CA VAL A 37 18.19 -4.19 -5.13
C VAL A 37 16.73 -3.88 -5.42
N GLY A 38 15.89 -4.87 -5.73
CA GLY A 38 14.51 -4.60 -6.20
C GLY A 38 13.40 -4.67 -5.15
N GLN A 39 13.75 -4.97 -3.90
CA GLN A 39 12.77 -5.28 -2.84
C GLN A 39 12.95 -4.47 -1.56
N GLN A 40 13.91 -3.55 -1.53
CA GLN A 40 14.31 -2.91 -0.27
C GLN A 40 13.26 -1.96 0.28
N ASP A 41 12.43 -1.40 -0.59
CA ASP A 41 11.43 -0.39 -0.29
C ASP A 41 9.99 -0.96 -0.25
N SER A 42 9.84 -2.29 -0.43
CA SER A 42 8.55 -2.96 -0.31
C SER A 42 8.11 -2.99 1.15
N THR A 43 7.00 -2.33 1.47
CA THR A 43 6.43 -2.32 2.82
C THR A 43 6.05 -3.72 3.25
N ARG A 44 6.50 -4.13 4.42
CA ARG A 44 6.13 -5.38 5.08
C ARG A 44 5.67 -5.08 6.49
N PHE A 45 4.73 -5.87 7.01
CA PHE A 45 4.26 -5.70 8.39
C PHE A 45 4.67 -6.92 9.22
N ARG A 46 5.81 -6.84 9.89
CA ARG A 46 6.34 -7.94 10.69
C ARG A 46 6.98 -7.40 11.96
N GLY A 47 7.18 -8.27 12.94
CA GLY A 47 7.74 -7.86 14.23
C GLY A 47 6.93 -6.74 14.86
N ASN A 48 7.61 -5.72 15.37
CA ASN A 48 6.98 -4.58 16.06
C ASN A 48 6.14 -3.71 15.12
N SER A 49 6.38 -3.75 13.81
CA SER A 49 5.62 -2.98 12.81
C SER A 49 4.48 -3.77 12.19
N ALA A 50 4.18 -4.98 12.70
CA ALA A 50 3.14 -5.84 12.16
C ALA A 50 1.73 -5.25 12.27
N ALA A 51 1.47 -4.48 13.34
CA ALA A 51 0.17 -3.90 13.65
C ALA A 51 0.11 -2.38 13.38
N THR A 52 1.15 -1.79 12.79
CA THR A 52 1.25 -0.34 12.54
C THR A 52 1.32 -0.06 11.03
N PHE A 53 2.15 0.89 10.59
CA PHE A 53 2.34 1.27 9.18
C PHE A 53 3.34 0.38 8.41
N GLY A 54 3.77 -0.73 9.02
CA GLY A 54 4.78 -1.60 8.45
C GLY A 54 6.20 -1.00 8.53
N GLU A 55 7.11 -1.66 7.84
CA GLU A 55 8.52 -1.27 7.73
C GLU A 55 9.03 -1.62 6.31
N THR A 56 10.11 -1.00 5.88
CA THR A 56 10.89 -1.43 4.69
C THR A 56 12.26 -1.96 5.13
N LEU A 57 13.01 -2.60 4.22
CA LEU A 57 14.41 -2.96 4.50
C LEU A 57 15.31 -1.72 4.51
N GLU A 58 15.03 -0.77 3.64
CA GLU A 58 15.84 0.43 3.44
C GLU A 58 15.63 1.46 4.55
N ALA A 59 14.37 1.82 4.83
CA ALA A 59 14.02 2.94 5.72
C ALA A 59 13.62 2.50 7.14
N GLY A 60 13.46 1.20 7.39
CA GLY A 60 12.99 0.69 8.68
C GLY A 60 11.50 0.95 8.89
N ALA A 61 11.09 1.20 10.13
CA ALA A 61 9.67 1.38 10.49
C ALA A 61 9.06 2.62 9.84
N ASN A 62 7.91 2.46 9.20
CA ASN A 62 7.16 3.58 8.62
C ASN A 62 6.44 4.38 9.70
N SER A 63 6.30 5.68 9.45
CA SER A 63 5.44 6.56 10.22
C SER A 63 4.39 7.18 9.31
N ALA A 64 3.17 7.39 9.84
CA ALA A 64 2.11 8.09 9.11
C ALA A 64 2.58 9.46 8.64
N GLU A 65 3.12 10.29 9.53
CA GLU A 65 3.46 11.67 9.20
C GLU A 65 4.64 11.77 8.23
N GLN A 66 5.81 11.24 8.61
CA GLN A 66 7.02 11.40 7.78
C GLN A 66 6.95 10.55 6.51
N GLY A 67 6.37 9.35 6.60
CA GLY A 67 6.18 8.50 5.43
C GLY A 67 5.23 9.12 4.41
N THR A 68 4.14 9.74 4.88
CA THR A 68 3.20 10.43 3.98
C THR A 68 3.83 11.67 3.35
N GLN A 69 4.58 12.46 4.12
CA GLN A 69 5.34 13.61 3.59
C GLN A 69 6.37 13.18 2.54
N ALA A 70 7.15 12.13 2.81
CA ALA A 70 8.13 11.59 1.88
C ALA A 70 7.46 11.06 0.60
N MET A 71 6.35 10.34 0.75
CA MET A 71 5.56 9.85 -0.38
C MET A 71 5.01 11.00 -1.23
N MET A 72 4.49 12.06 -0.60
CA MET A 72 3.99 13.24 -1.30
C MET A 72 5.09 13.97 -2.05
N ALA A 73 6.28 14.11 -1.44
CA ALA A 73 7.45 14.71 -2.08
C ALA A 73 7.93 13.88 -3.28
N MET A 74 8.03 12.56 -3.12
CA MET A 74 8.44 11.62 -4.18
C MET A 74 7.45 11.66 -5.37
N THR A 75 6.14 11.62 -5.09
CA THR A 75 5.12 11.56 -6.15
C THR A 75 4.77 12.95 -6.73
N GLY A 76 5.33 14.02 -6.17
CA GLY A 76 5.03 15.41 -6.54
C GLY A 76 3.57 15.80 -6.28
N THR A 77 2.85 15.06 -5.45
CA THR A 77 1.43 15.32 -5.16
C THR A 77 1.28 16.19 -3.92
N THR A 78 0.29 17.08 -3.96
CA THR A 78 -0.14 17.86 -2.80
C THR A 78 -1.41 17.28 -2.18
N GLN A 79 -1.93 16.16 -2.69
CA GLN A 79 -3.15 15.51 -2.23
C GLN A 79 -3.01 13.99 -2.21
N LEU A 80 -3.37 13.38 -1.08
CA LEU A 80 -3.48 11.93 -0.95
C LEU A 80 -4.63 11.40 -1.80
N PRO A 81 -4.68 10.09 -2.11
CA PRO A 81 -5.85 9.47 -2.74
C PRO A 81 -7.14 9.82 -1.97
N GLN A 82 -8.09 10.43 -2.66
CA GLN A 82 -9.37 10.86 -2.10
C GLN A 82 -10.44 9.84 -2.49
N VAL A 83 -11.16 9.30 -1.52
CA VAL A 83 -12.19 8.28 -1.76
C VAL A 83 -13.54 8.78 -1.24
N ASN A 84 -14.58 8.70 -2.07
CA ASN A 84 -15.94 9.00 -1.63
C ASN A 84 -16.45 7.91 -0.67
N PRO A 85 -17.42 8.19 0.21
CA PRO A 85 -18.11 7.14 0.94
C PRO A 85 -18.67 6.06 -0.01
N GLY A 86 -18.24 4.80 0.15
CA GLY A 86 -18.62 3.68 -0.74
C GLY A 86 -17.78 3.58 -2.01
N GLY A 87 -16.85 4.52 -2.20
CA GLY A 87 -15.94 4.62 -3.33
C GLY A 87 -14.84 3.56 -3.32
N THR A 88 -13.94 3.65 -4.31
CA THR A 88 -12.88 2.68 -4.53
C THR A 88 -11.50 3.32 -4.48
N LEU A 89 -10.58 2.69 -3.76
CA LEU A 89 -9.16 2.94 -3.87
C LEU A 89 -8.57 1.95 -4.87
N THR A 90 -8.03 2.46 -5.98
CA THR A 90 -7.35 1.66 -7.01
C THR A 90 -5.85 1.79 -6.83
N MET A 91 -5.14 0.67 -6.83
CA MET A 91 -3.71 0.58 -6.57
C MET A 91 -3.01 -0.16 -7.71
N THR A 92 -1.82 0.33 -8.07
CA THR A 92 -0.86 -0.39 -8.90
C THR A 92 0.06 -1.17 -7.98
N LEU A 93 -0.06 -2.49 -8.02
CA LEU A 93 0.79 -3.43 -7.31
C LEU A 93 1.85 -3.98 -8.27
N HIS A 94 3.10 -3.57 -8.06
CA HIS A 94 4.24 -4.17 -8.73
C HIS A 94 4.59 -5.50 -8.05
N GLN A 95 4.37 -6.62 -8.74
CA GLN A 95 4.75 -7.93 -8.25
C GLN A 95 6.23 -8.18 -8.59
N VAL A 96 7.11 -8.22 -7.59
CA VAL A 96 8.55 -8.43 -7.83
C VAL A 96 8.82 -9.90 -8.16
N ASN A 97 8.42 -10.81 -7.27
CA ASN A 97 8.67 -12.25 -7.41
C ASN A 97 7.39 -13.03 -7.64
N GLY A 98 7.54 -14.29 -8.05
CA GLY A 98 6.42 -15.21 -8.22
C GLY A 98 5.60 -15.46 -6.97
N ASP A 99 6.06 -15.09 -5.77
CA ASP A 99 5.34 -15.18 -4.49
C ASP A 99 4.70 -13.86 -4.03
N GLY A 100 4.80 -12.78 -4.83
CA GLY A 100 4.15 -11.49 -4.62
C GLY A 100 2.81 -11.34 -5.33
N ALA A 101 2.07 -12.43 -5.52
CA ALA A 101 0.75 -12.40 -6.13
C ALA A 101 -0.37 -12.48 -5.07
N GLY A 102 -1.62 -12.30 -5.51
CA GLY A 102 -2.77 -12.43 -4.63
C GLY A 102 -3.13 -13.88 -4.27
N PRO A 103 -4.18 -14.08 -3.45
CA PRO A 103 -5.14 -13.05 -3.05
C PRO A 103 -4.61 -12.15 -1.92
N TYR A 104 -4.75 -10.84 -2.11
CA TYR A 104 -4.59 -9.83 -1.07
C TYR A 104 -5.88 -9.65 -0.27
N THR A 105 -5.73 -9.35 1.01
CA THR A 105 -6.77 -8.68 1.80
C THR A 105 -6.57 -7.18 1.67
N CYS A 106 -7.43 -6.36 2.27
CA CYS A 106 -7.12 -4.96 2.52
C CYS A 106 -7.75 -4.58 3.86
N MET A 107 -7.11 -3.69 4.58
CA MET A 107 -7.60 -3.09 5.82
C MET A 107 -7.52 -1.57 5.72
N ILE A 108 -8.39 -0.88 6.48
CA ILE A 108 -8.41 0.57 6.60
C ILE A 108 -8.35 0.97 8.08
N ASN A 109 -7.57 2.00 8.38
CA ASN A 109 -7.50 2.64 9.68
C ASN A 109 -8.06 4.07 9.56
N ALA A 110 -9.25 4.27 10.14
CA ALA A 110 -10.10 5.45 9.96
C ALA A 110 -9.49 6.75 10.48
N ASP A 111 -8.79 6.65 11.62
CA ASP A 111 -8.25 7.79 12.36
C ASP A 111 -6.78 8.09 11.99
N GLY A 112 -6.19 7.31 11.08
CA GLY A 112 -4.80 7.48 10.64
C GLY A 112 -3.75 7.22 11.74
N THR A 113 -4.12 6.65 12.90
CA THR A 113 -3.19 6.39 14.01
C THR A 113 -2.44 5.07 13.88
N GLY A 114 -2.91 4.18 13.00
CA GLY A 114 -2.35 2.85 12.78
C GLY A 114 -2.60 1.89 13.95
N LYS A 115 -3.60 2.16 14.81
CA LYS A 115 -3.94 1.32 15.98
C LYS A 115 -5.11 0.38 15.72
N ASP A 116 -6.14 0.87 15.02
CA ASP A 116 -7.38 0.13 14.77
C ASP A 116 -7.61 -0.10 13.28
N TRP A 117 -7.48 -1.35 12.86
CA TRP A 117 -7.58 -1.77 11.47
C TRP A 117 -8.87 -2.56 11.22
N GLN A 118 -9.62 -2.18 10.19
CA GLN A 118 -10.84 -2.86 9.79
C GLN A 118 -10.69 -3.42 8.38
N ASN A 119 -11.11 -4.67 8.17
CA ASN A 119 -11.10 -5.26 6.83
C ASN A 119 -12.02 -4.48 5.89
N THR A 120 -11.54 -4.25 4.67
CA THR A 120 -12.30 -3.72 3.55
C THR A 120 -12.39 -4.76 2.44
N GLN A 121 -13.44 -4.69 1.64
CA GLN A 121 -13.62 -5.57 0.50
C GLN A 121 -12.63 -5.25 -0.60
N VAL A 122 -11.82 -6.24 -0.99
CA VAL A 122 -11.04 -6.21 -2.23
C VAL A 122 -11.96 -6.51 -3.41
N THR A 123 -12.22 -5.52 -4.26
CA THR A 123 -13.12 -5.61 -5.42
C THR A 123 -12.41 -6.13 -6.68
N GLN A 124 -11.10 -5.91 -6.77
CA GLN A 124 -10.25 -6.50 -7.81
C GLN A 124 -8.95 -6.98 -7.16
N ASN A 125 -8.62 -8.26 -7.35
CA ASN A 125 -7.44 -8.88 -6.75
C ASN A 125 -6.42 -9.25 -7.83
N VAL A 126 -5.16 -9.40 -7.40
CA VAL A 126 -4.06 -9.83 -8.26
C VAL A 126 -4.13 -11.34 -8.46
N ALA A 127 -3.97 -11.80 -9.70
CA ALA A 127 -4.08 -13.21 -10.03
C ALA A 127 -2.97 -14.04 -9.35
N GLY A 128 -3.37 -14.99 -8.51
CA GLY A 128 -2.46 -15.92 -7.85
C GLY A 128 -3.21 -17.10 -7.23
N ASN A 129 -2.47 -18.14 -6.86
CA ASN A 129 -3.06 -19.27 -6.14
C ASN A 129 -3.28 -18.95 -4.66
N GLN A 130 -3.88 -19.87 -3.90
CA GLN A 130 -4.15 -19.70 -2.47
C GLN A 130 -2.89 -19.43 -1.60
N LYS A 131 -1.69 -19.63 -2.14
CA LYS A 131 -0.41 -19.38 -1.46
C LYS A 131 0.23 -18.05 -1.88
N GLY A 132 -0.48 -17.17 -2.60
CA GLY A 132 0.08 -15.90 -3.08
C GLY A 132 1.03 -16.06 -4.28
N ARG A 133 0.95 -17.16 -5.04
CA ARG A 133 1.94 -17.46 -6.08
C ARG A 133 1.40 -17.36 -7.51
N ASN A 134 2.15 -16.66 -8.35
CA ASN A 134 2.00 -16.59 -9.81
C ASN A 134 3.31 -16.18 -10.49
N ASN A 135 4.08 -17.12 -11.05
CA ASN A 135 5.34 -16.78 -11.72
C ASN A 135 5.16 -15.91 -12.97
N LYS A 136 4.00 -15.96 -13.63
CA LYS A 136 3.72 -15.18 -14.86
C LYS A 136 3.54 -13.69 -14.57
N GLY A 137 3.18 -13.33 -13.34
CA GLY A 137 3.02 -11.93 -12.90
C GLY A 137 4.31 -11.31 -12.35
N SER A 138 5.43 -12.03 -12.32
CA SER A 138 6.68 -11.51 -11.76
C SER A 138 7.29 -10.41 -12.64
N LEU A 139 7.76 -9.34 -12.00
CA LEU A 139 8.24 -8.09 -12.59
C LEU A 139 7.17 -7.39 -13.45
N THR A 140 5.91 -7.46 -13.03
CA THR A 140 4.81 -6.79 -13.73
C THR A 140 3.91 -6.03 -12.77
N ASP A 141 3.29 -4.99 -13.30
CA ASP A 141 2.29 -4.21 -12.60
C ASP A 141 0.91 -4.87 -12.73
N ASN A 142 0.22 -4.96 -11.60
CA ASN A 142 -1.10 -5.54 -11.49
C ASN A 142 -2.04 -4.57 -10.80
N THR A 143 -3.32 -4.58 -11.18
CA THR A 143 -4.34 -3.76 -10.53
C THR A 143 -4.88 -4.47 -9.29
N LEU A 144 -4.85 -3.77 -8.16
CA LEU A 144 -5.52 -4.15 -6.91
C LEU A 144 -6.53 -3.04 -6.58
N ALA A 145 -7.77 -3.38 -6.27
CA ALA A 145 -8.78 -2.39 -5.91
C ALA A 145 -9.51 -2.80 -4.63
N ALA A 146 -9.72 -1.83 -3.73
CA ALA A 146 -10.43 -2.01 -2.47
C ALA A 146 -11.55 -0.98 -2.30
N GLN A 147 -12.69 -1.41 -1.79
CA GLN A 147 -13.84 -0.55 -1.57
C GLN A 147 -13.86 0.03 -0.16
N VAL A 148 -13.80 1.35 -0.07
CA VAL A 148 -13.96 2.03 1.21
C VAL A 148 -15.43 1.96 1.63
N PRO A 149 -15.78 1.45 2.83
CA PRO A 149 -17.17 1.34 3.26
C PRO A 149 -17.90 2.70 3.21
N ALA A 150 -19.19 2.71 2.86
CA ALA A 150 -19.98 3.94 2.84
C ALA A 150 -20.14 4.59 4.23
N THR A 151 -20.00 3.81 5.29
CA THR A 151 -20.01 4.28 6.68
C THR A 151 -18.63 4.73 7.16
N GLN A 152 -17.59 4.60 6.33
CA GLN A 152 -16.23 4.97 6.70
C GLN A 152 -16.15 6.49 6.86
N GLN A 153 -15.84 6.95 8.06
CA GLN A 153 -15.47 8.34 8.32
C GLN A 153 -13.98 8.40 8.57
N CYS A 154 -13.25 9.00 7.64
CA CYS A 154 -11.84 9.26 7.81
C CYS A 154 -11.69 10.53 8.67
N THR A 155 -11.08 10.40 9.85
CA THR A 155 -10.92 11.49 10.82
C THR A 155 -9.47 11.84 11.09
N GLY A 156 -8.54 11.04 10.54
CA GLY A 156 -7.12 11.22 10.75
C GLY A 156 -6.58 12.51 10.15
N GLN A 157 -5.41 12.90 10.66
CA GLN A 157 -4.61 13.99 10.10
C GLN A 157 -3.21 13.44 9.81
N MET A 158 -2.77 13.55 8.56
CA MET A 158 -1.45 13.08 8.13
C MET A 158 -0.86 14.06 7.12
N ALA A 159 0.37 14.51 7.33
CA ALA A 159 1.07 15.42 6.41
C ALA A 159 0.28 16.71 6.09
N GLY A 160 -0.44 17.25 7.08
CA GLY A 160 -1.29 18.43 6.92
C GLY A 160 -2.61 18.19 6.17
N GLN A 161 -2.91 16.94 5.76
CA GLN A 161 -4.20 16.54 5.20
C GLN A 161 -5.16 16.18 6.32
N THR A 162 -6.39 16.69 6.26
CA THR A 162 -7.47 16.32 7.17
C THR A 162 -8.36 15.25 6.53
N GLY A 163 -8.95 14.39 7.36
CA GLY A 163 -9.79 13.29 6.88
C GLY A 163 -8.99 12.16 6.23
N ALA A 164 -7.76 11.95 6.66
CA ALA A 164 -6.88 10.93 6.11
C ALA A 164 -7.09 9.58 6.81
N SER A 165 -7.11 8.50 6.03
CA SER A 165 -7.10 7.11 6.53
C SER A 165 -5.93 6.36 5.93
N SER A 166 -5.34 5.43 6.68
CA SER A 166 -4.25 4.60 6.17
C SER A 166 -4.79 3.24 5.73
N PRO A 167 -4.53 2.78 4.49
CA PRO A 167 -4.79 1.39 4.09
C PRO A 167 -3.59 0.48 4.44
N SER A 168 -3.84 -0.78 4.80
CA SER A 168 -2.80 -1.81 4.98
C SER A 168 -3.21 -3.17 4.40
N ARG A 169 -2.19 -3.95 4.02
CA ARG A 169 -2.19 -5.38 3.60
C ARG A 169 -3.36 -5.92 2.80
#